data_AF-G0NTK7-F1
#
_entry.id   AF-G0NTK7-F1
#
_cell.length_a   1.000
_cell.length_b   1.000
_cell.length_c   1.000
_cell.angle_alpha   90.00
_cell.angle_beta   90.00
_cell.angle_gamma   90.00
#
_symmetry.space_group_name_H-M   'P 1'
#
loop_
_entity.id
_entity.type
_entity.pdbx_description
1 polymer ?
#
loop_
_entity_poly.entity_id
_entity_poly.type
_entity_poly.pdbx_seq_one_letter_code
_entity_poly.pdbx_strand_id
1 'polypeptide(L)'
;MKTLILLLAVISFAYAFNLGIGVPNGSKDVNIEVSRFGDIKSITRKLKSGGTQVWNLTGPNKGTWVDSKGKKIPSSNYSFKAPGSIVIKKVSKADEGVYDYEPLTTVKPEKLPPGVHVDPHQQGVELSVL
;
A
#
# COMPACT_ATOMS: atom_id res chain seq x y z
N MET A 1 -30.51 -48.15 -2.87
CA MET A 1 -29.91 -46.94 -3.46
C MET A 1 -29.13 -46.25 -2.35
N LYS A 2 -27.80 -46.17 -2.44
CA LYS A 2 -26.94 -45.64 -1.37
C LYS A 2 -26.61 -44.19 -1.73
N THR A 3 -27.30 -43.24 -1.10
CA THR A 3 -27.07 -41.81 -1.31
C THR A 3 -25.82 -41.41 -0.53
N LEU A 4 -24.71 -41.21 -1.24
CA LEU A 4 -23.48 -40.68 -0.68
C LEU A 4 -23.64 -39.16 -0.52
N ILE A 5 -23.76 -38.67 0.71
CA ILE A 5 -23.77 -37.25 1.01
C ILE A 5 -22.32 -36.75 0.93
N LEU A 6 -22.00 -36.02 -0.13
CA LEU A 6 -20.72 -35.34 -0.27
C LEU A 6 -20.74 -34.08 0.60
N LEU A 7 -20.08 -34.13 1.76
CA LEU A 7 -19.92 -32.99 2.65
C LEU A 7 -18.91 -32.01 2.01
N LEU A 8 -19.39 -30.94 1.39
CA LEU A 8 -18.56 -29.89 0.83
C LEU A 8 -17.92 -29.11 1.99
N ALA A 9 -16.65 -29.39 2.29
CA ALA A 9 -15.88 -28.64 3.27
C ALA A 9 -15.74 -27.19 2.80
N VAL A 10 -16.47 -26.28 3.44
CA VAL A 10 -16.28 -24.83 3.29
C VAL A 10 -14.95 -24.50 3.95
N ILE A 11 -13.90 -24.38 3.15
CA ILE A 11 -12.63 -23.81 3.60
C ILE A 11 -12.91 -22.31 3.80
N SER A 12 -13.18 -21.92 5.04
CA SER A 12 -13.18 -20.53 5.46
C SER A 12 -11.76 -19.99 5.32
N PHE A 13 -11.43 -19.43 4.15
CA PHE A 13 -10.25 -18.60 4.01
C PHE A 13 -10.48 -17.36 4.88
N ALA A 14 -9.94 -17.39 6.10
CA ALA A 14 -9.78 -16.20 6.91
C ALA A 14 -8.68 -15.35 6.26
N TYR A 15 -9.05 -14.56 5.26
CA TYR A 15 -8.19 -13.49 4.77
C TYR A 15 -8.09 -12.47 5.90
N ALA A 16 -6.89 -12.32 6.47
CA ALA A 16 -6.53 -11.07 7.11
C ALA A 16 -6.74 -9.98 6.06
N PHE A 17 -7.73 -9.12 6.29
CA PHE A 17 -8.06 -8.01 5.40
C PHE A 17 -6.86 -7.05 5.33
N ASN A 18 -5.97 -7.26 4.36
CA ASN A 18 -5.30 -6.14 3.71
C ASN A 18 -6.36 -5.51 2.79
N LEU A 19 -6.58 -4.20 2.90
CA LEU A 19 -7.41 -3.47 1.94
C LEU A 19 -6.68 -3.49 0.58
N GLY A 20 -6.91 -4.55 -0.18
CA GLY A 20 -6.35 -4.73 -1.51
C GLY A 20 -7.28 -4.16 -2.57
N ILE A 21 -6.72 -3.50 -3.57
CA ILE A 21 -7.43 -3.09 -4.78
C ILE A 21 -6.96 -3.94 -5.97
N GLY A 22 -7.92 -4.59 -6.63
CA GLY A 22 -7.69 -5.28 -7.89
C GLY A 22 -7.94 -4.33 -9.05
N VAL A 23 -6.94 -4.10 -9.90
CA VAL A 23 -7.01 -3.13 -10.99
C VAL A 23 -6.56 -3.77 -12.31
N PRO A 24 -7.36 -3.72 -13.39
CA PRO A 24 -6.94 -4.25 -14.69
C PRO A 24 -5.66 -3.60 -15.21
N ASN A 25 -4.80 -4.40 -15.83
CA ASN A 25 -3.61 -3.90 -16.51
C ASN A 25 -3.97 -2.80 -17.54
N GLY A 26 -3.24 -1.69 -17.53
CA GLY A 26 -3.45 -0.56 -18.43
C GLY A 26 -4.50 0.47 -17.99
N SER A 27 -5.18 0.24 -16.86
CA SER A 27 -6.07 1.23 -16.23
C SER A 27 -5.36 2.57 -16.04
N LYS A 28 -6.06 3.67 -16.30
CA LYS A 28 -5.48 5.03 -16.23
C LYS A 28 -5.90 5.76 -14.97
N ASP A 29 -5.03 6.66 -14.52
CA ASP A 29 -5.26 7.60 -13.41
C ASP A 29 -5.77 6.93 -12.13
N VAL A 30 -5.18 5.79 -11.79
CA VAL A 30 -5.57 4.97 -10.64
C VAL A 30 -5.02 5.59 -9.37
N ASN A 31 -5.91 5.88 -8.42
CA ASN A 31 -5.53 6.49 -7.16
C ASN A 31 -5.33 5.44 -6.05
N ILE A 32 -4.15 5.43 -5.45
CA ILE A 32 -3.84 4.61 -4.27
C ILE A 32 -3.73 5.53 -3.07
N GLU A 33 -4.76 5.53 -2.24
CA GLU A 33 -4.83 6.32 -1.02
C GLU A 33 -4.22 5.54 0.14
N VAL A 34 -3.02 5.94 0.59
CA VAL A 34 -2.32 5.31 1.72
C VAL A 34 -2.54 6.04 3.04
N SER A 35 -2.91 7.32 2.99
CA SER A 35 -3.35 8.07 4.17
C SER A 35 -4.47 9.06 3.83
N ARG A 36 -5.44 9.15 4.74
CA ARG A 36 -6.54 10.14 4.73
C ARG A 36 -6.24 11.38 5.57
N PHE A 37 -5.29 11.29 6.50
CA PHE A 37 -5.09 12.31 7.53
C PHE A 37 -3.60 12.59 7.76
N GLY A 38 -3.30 13.85 8.09
CA GLY A 38 -1.99 14.29 8.53
C GLY A 38 -0.96 14.49 7.40
N ASP A 39 0.14 15.12 7.77
CA ASP A 39 1.28 15.31 6.88
C ASP A 39 2.09 14.02 6.78
N ILE A 40 2.29 13.56 5.55
CA ILE A 40 3.14 12.40 5.27
C ILE A 40 4.50 12.87 4.75
N LYS A 41 5.57 12.21 5.20
CA LYS A 41 6.94 12.47 4.77
C LYS A 41 7.21 11.86 3.41
N SER A 42 6.75 10.62 3.24
CA SER A 42 7.00 9.81 2.05
C SER A 42 5.91 8.74 1.90
N ILE A 43 5.75 8.26 0.68
CA ILE A 43 5.00 7.04 0.38
C ILE A 43 6.01 5.94 0.13
N THR A 44 5.83 4.77 0.73
CA THR A 44 6.69 3.62 0.51
C THR A 44 5.94 2.56 -0.30
N ARG A 45 6.67 1.73 -1.04
CA ARG A 45 6.09 0.54 -1.63
C ARG A 45 7.06 -0.62 -1.62
N LYS A 46 6.53 -1.83 -1.42
CA LYS A 46 7.22 -3.10 -1.63
C LYS A 46 6.61 -3.76 -2.87
N LEU A 47 7.39 -3.81 -3.95
CA LEU A 47 6.93 -4.39 -5.21
C LEU A 47 6.86 -5.91 -5.12
N LYS A 48 5.90 -6.52 -5.82
CA LYS A 48 5.76 -7.97 -5.90
C LYS A 48 6.93 -8.64 -6.62
N SER A 49 7.52 -7.96 -7.60
CA SER A 49 8.77 -8.37 -8.25
C SER A 49 9.98 -8.33 -7.32
N GLY A 50 9.82 -7.78 -6.11
CA GLY A 50 10.89 -7.53 -5.16
C GLY A 50 11.39 -6.09 -5.22
N GLY A 51 12.02 -5.66 -4.13
CA GLY A 51 12.53 -4.32 -3.96
C GLY A 51 11.56 -3.37 -3.25
N THR A 52 12.15 -2.47 -2.49
CA THR A 52 11.44 -1.40 -1.78
C THR A 52 11.80 -0.07 -2.43
N GLN A 53 10.78 0.78 -2.59
CA GLN A 53 10.94 2.11 -3.14
C GLN A 53 10.26 3.14 -2.25
N VAL A 54 10.79 4.36 -2.27
CA VAL A 54 10.28 5.49 -1.49
C VAL A 54 10.02 6.68 -2.40
N TRP A 55 8.81 7.21 -2.37
CA TRP A 55 8.41 8.43 -3.02
C TRP A 55 8.52 9.59 -2.02
N ASN A 56 9.51 10.44 -2.23
CA ASN A 56 9.78 11.55 -1.31
C ASN A 56 8.86 12.73 -1.62
N LEU A 57 8.26 13.33 -0.59
CA LEU A 57 7.43 14.54 -0.73
C LEU A 57 8.19 15.83 -0.43
N THR A 58 9.41 15.69 0.11
CA THR A 58 10.32 16.78 0.44
C THR A 58 11.76 16.44 0.01
N GLY A 59 12.65 17.45 0.00
CA GLY A 59 14.07 17.27 -0.28
C GLY A 59 14.46 17.09 -1.76
N PRO A 60 15.73 16.75 -2.05
CA PRO A 60 16.29 16.73 -3.41
C PRO A 60 15.68 15.68 -4.38
N ASN A 61 14.99 14.69 -3.81
CA ASN A 61 14.31 13.62 -4.57
C ASN A 61 12.78 13.78 -4.55
N LYS A 62 12.29 14.98 -4.20
CA LYS A 62 10.86 15.27 -4.17
C LYS A 62 10.18 14.89 -5.49
N GLY A 63 9.06 14.17 -5.40
CA GLY A 63 8.28 13.77 -6.57
C GLY A 63 8.91 12.65 -7.40
N THR A 64 9.83 11.87 -6.81
CA THR A 64 10.46 10.73 -7.47
C THR A 64 10.55 9.53 -6.55
N TRP A 65 10.38 8.34 -7.15
CA TRP A 65 10.74 7.08 -6.54
C TRP A 65 12.26 6.95 -6.44
N VAL A 66 12.74 6.51 -5.29
CA VAL A 66 14.11 6.06 -5.09
C VAL A 66 14.12 4.63 -4.58
N ASP A 67 15.14 3.86 -4.93
CA ASP A 67 15.34 2.53 -4.35
C ASP A 67 15.90 2.60 -2.92
N SER A 68 16.09 1.44 -2.29
CA SER A 68 16.71 1.29 -0.96
C SER A 68 18.13 1.89 -0.84
N LYS A 69 18.81 2.15 -1.96
CA LYS A 69 20.14 2.77 -2.01
C LYS A 69 20.07 4.28 -2.32
N GLY A 70 18.86 4.84 -2.44
CA GLY A 70 18.64 6.25 -2.76
C GLY A 70 18.80 6.58 -4.25
N LYS A 71 18.94 5.58 -5.13
CA LYS A 71 19.04 5.81 -6.57
C LYS A 71 17.66 6.15 -7.14
N LYS A 72 17.59 7.23 -7.93
CA LYS A 72 16.35 7.66 -8.61
C LYS A 72 15.87 6.60 -9.60
N ILE A 73 14.56 6.41 -9.62
CA ILE A 73 13.83 5.50 -10.51
C ILE A 73 12.96 6.35 -11.46
N PRO A 74 12.83 5.97 -12.74
CA PRO A 74 11.92 6.63 -13.66
C PRO A 74 10.51 6.75 -13.06
N SER A 75 10.04 8.00 -12.91
CA SER A 75 8.86 8.33 -12.11
C SER A 75 7.76 9.08 -12.88
N SER A 76 7.92 9.22 -14.20
CA SER A 76 6.99 9.98 -15.05
C SER A 76 5.56 9.42 -15.07
N ASN A 77 5.39 8.13 -14.73
CA ASN A 77 4.09 7.46 -14.65
C ASN A 77 3.31 7.77 -13.36
N TYR A 78 3.89 8.52 -12.42
CA TYR A 78 3.30 8.74 -11.10
C TYR A 78 3.15 10.22 -10.79
N SER A 79 2.18 10.54 -9.95
CA SER A 79 2.05 11.85 -9.34
C SER A 79 1.50 11.71 -7.92
N PHE A 80 1.80 12.71 -7.09
CA PHE A 80 1.25 12.79 -5.75
C PHE A 80 -0.03 13.63 -5.76
N LYS A 81 -1.04 13.16 -5.03
CA LYS A 81 -2.25 13.91 -4.70
C LYS A 81 -2.36 14.00 -3.18
N ALA A 82 -2.43 15.22 -2.65
CA ALA A 82 -2.65 15.43 -1.23
C ALA A 82 -4.02 14.87 -0.80
N PRO A 83 -4.19 14.38 0.44
CA PRO A 83 -3.19 14.40 1.52
C PRO A 83 -2.20 13.24 1.52
N GLY A 84 -2.53 12.10 0.92
CA GLY A 84 -1.73 10.87 1.07
C GLY A 84 -1.96 9.86 -0.04
N SER A 85 -2.09 10.33 -1.28
CA SER A 85 -2.44 9.52 -2.44
C SER A 85 -1.33 9.52 -3.48
N ILE A 86 -0.98 8.34 -3.99
CA ILE A 86 -0.16 8.21 -5.20
C ILE A 86 -1.07 7.84 -6.37
N VAL A 87 -1.00 8.62 -7.45
CA VAL A 87 -1.74 8.38 -8.69
C VAL A 87 -0.81 7.70 -9.68
N ILE A 88 -1.25 6.57 -10.24
CA ILE A 88 -0.58 5.88 -11.34
C ILE A 88 -1.30 6.25 -12.63
N LYS A 89 -0.61 6.97 -13.52
CA LYS A 89 -1.18 7.44 -14.80
C LYS A 89 -1.61 6.29 -15.70
N LYS A 90 -0.83 5.21 -15.74
CA LYS A 90 -1.18 3.95 -16.43
C LYS A 90 -0.61 2.76 -15.66
N VAL A 91 -1.49 1.91 -15.14
CA VAL A 91 -1.13 0.74 -14.36
C VAL A 91 -0.48 -0.33 -15.24
N SER A 92 0.55 -0.97 -14.70
CA SER A 92 1.24 -2.10 -15.29
C SER A 92 1.55 -3.16 -14.23
N LYS A 93 1.90 -4.38 -14.65
CA LYS A 93 2.26 -5.45 -13.70
C LYS A 93 3.45 -5.12 -12.81
N ALA A 94 4.31 -4.18 -13.22
CA ALA A 94 5.44 -3.70 -12.43
C ALA A 94 5.03 -2.82 -11.23
N ASP A 95 3.79 -2.34 -11.22
CA ASP A 95 3.23 -1.53 -10.13
C ASP A 95 2.68 -2.38 -8.98
N GLU A 96 2.48 -3.68 -9.20
CA GLU A 96 1.92 -4.59 -8.21
C GLU A 96 2.77 -4.65 -6.94
N GLY A 97 2.14 -4.54 -5.78
CA GLY A 97 2.83 -4.50 -4.51
C GLY A 97 2.01 -3.90 -3.39
N VAL A 98 2.64 -3.74 -2.23
CA VAL A 98 2.03 -3.12 -1.05
C VAL A 98 2.54 -1.70 -0.93
N TYR A 99 1.61 -0.75 -0.86
CA TYR A 99 1.88 0.68 -0.74
C TYR A 99 1.56 1.15 0.68
N ASP A 100 2.45 1.91 1.29
CA ASP A 100 2.26 2.45 2.64
C ASP A 100 2.86 3.86 2.74
N TYR A 101 2.94 4.45 3.93
CA TYR A 101 3.50 5.78 4.13
C TYR A 101 4.32 5.91 5.40
N GLU A 102 5.25 6.87 5.39
CA GLU A 102 5.89 7.36 6.61
C GLU A 102 5.24 8.68 7.03
N PRO A 103 4.71 8.81 8.26
CA PRO A 103 4.20 10.09 8.76
C PRO A 103 5.33 11.11 8.93
N LEU A 104 5.05 12.39 8.68
CA LEU A 104 6.02 13.47 8.90
C LEU A 104 6.33 13.69 10.38
N THR A 105 5.30 13.58 11.22
CA THR A 105 5.42 13.67 12.67
C THR A 105 5.04 12.33 13.26
N THR A 106 5.99 11.67 13.91
CA THR A 106 5.70 10.50 14.73
C THR A 106 5.09 10.98 16.05
N VAL A 107 3.82 10.66 16.27
CA VAL A 107 3.22 10.84 17.60
C VAL A 107 3.95 9.86 18.53
N LYS A 108 4.60 10.36 19.59
CA LYS A 108 5.21 9.48 20.59
C LYS A 108 4.13 8.55 21.12
N PRO A 109 4.39 7.24 21.26
CA PRO A 109 3.42 6.34 21.87
C PRO A 109 3.08 6.89 23.25
N GLU A 110 1.85 7.34 23.43
CA GLU A 110 1.35 7.73 24.73
C GLU A 110 1.35 6.48 25.62
N LYS A 111 1.80 6.64 26.87
CA LYS A 111 1.83 5.53 27.81
C LYS A 111 0.38 5.18 28.11
N LEU A 112 -0.12 4.12 27.48
CA LEU A 112 -1.51 3.74 27.60
C LEU A 112 -1.85 3.40 29.06
N PRO A 113 -3.05 3.76 29.54
CA PRO A 113 -3.54 3.30 30.83
C PRO A 113 -3.51 1.75 30.90
N PRO A 114 -3.34 1.17 32.10
CA PRO A 114 -3.44 -0.27 32.28
C PRO A 114 -4.77 -0.80 31.71
N GLY A 115 -4.70 -1.84 30.88
CA GLY A 115 -5.89 -2.46 30.25
C GLY A 115 -6.30 -1.86 28.91
N VAL A 116 -5.61 -0.85 28.39
CA VAL A 116 -5.83 -0.31 27.05
C VAL A 116 -4.87 -0.97 26.05
N HIS A 117 -5.41 -1.50 24.95
CA HIS A 117 -4.66 -2.01 23.82
C HIS A 117 -4.72 -1.00 22.67
N VAL A 118 -3.63 -0.85 21.90
CA VAL A 118 -3.69 -0.20 20.59
C VAL A 118 -4.05 -1.28 19.58
N ASP A 119 -5.20 -1.16 18.94
CA ASP A 119 -5.53 -2.04 17.81
C ASP A 119 -4.41 -1.93 16.75
N PRO A 120 -4.02 -3.05 16.11
CA PRO A 120 -2.99 -3.02 15.09
C PRO A 120 -3.34 -1.97 14.02
N HIS A 121 -2.50 -0.95 13.88
CA HIS A 121 -2.67 0.01 12.81
C HIS A 121 -2.48 -0.75 11.50
N GLN A 122 -3.51 -0.79 10.67
CA GLN A 122 -3.45 -1.42 9.36
C GLN A 122 -2.34 -0.72 8.56
N GLN A 123 -1.35 -1.49 8.10
CA GLN A 123 -0.20 -0.99 7.34
C GLN A 123 -0.31 -1.46 5.89
N GLY A 124 -0.64 -0.50 5.03
CA GLY A 124 -0.53 -0.60 3.59
C GLY A 124 -1.75 -1.07 2.80
N VAL A 125 -1.84 -0.56 1.58
CA VAL A 125 -2.82 -0.92 0.54
C VAL A 125 -2.15 -1.84 -0.47
N GLU A 126 -2.71 -3.03 -0.68
CA GLU A 126 -2.19 -3.96 -1.68
C GLU A 126 -2.76 -3.62 -3.06
N LEU A 127 -1.92 -3.26 -4.02
CA LEU A 127 -2.32 -3.17 -5.42
C LEU A 127 -2.09 -4.54 -6.08
N SER A 128 -3.18 -5.17 -6.53
CA SER A 128 -3.17 -6.34 -7.39
C SER A 128 -3.51 -5.94 -8.82
N VAL A 129 -2.65 -6.31 -9.79
CA VAL A 129 -2.91 -6.04 -11.21
C VAL A 129 -3.51 -7.27 -11.87
N LEU A 130 -4.73 -7.14 -12.41
CA LEU A 130 -5.53 -8.22 -13.02
C LEU A 130 -5.25 -8.33 -14.52
#